data_AF-A0A2V8DTK9-F1
#
_entry.id   AF-A0A2V8DTK9-F1
#
_cell.length_a   1.000
_cell.length_b   1.000
_cell.length_c   1.000
_cell.angle_alpha   90.00
_cell.angle_beta   90.00
_cell.angle_gamma   90.00
#
_symmetry.space_group_name_H-M   'P 1'
#
loop_
_entity.id
_entity.type
_entity.pdbx_description
1 polymer ?
#
loop_
_entity_poly.entity_id
_entity_poly.type
_entity_poly.pdbx_seq_one_letter_code
_entity_poly.pdbx_strand_id
1 'polypeptide(L)'
;MRQAALLASVAAIAAALLTDVTVAGQEPGAGSAFVAFRVDFNHVIATFKVMDTSAKQVTDGLSAEPMARFGYRYFDPPAPWREQGAAAMRAGDRWLIHSAPGQAFQAETERIVGGNAGCQNAIGALLRVVPEQSDTFTGLPAKYFLAERSMTLQPSKAELGSSVGIAPSPSTAEFRRALESTLNALLVRELPRVLADAAPELARAASSPVAYRRSWARRQQAIDEAMQSGRGELTYDIQSFRLAPDGVLLHFVRAEWTVHRRQGFAASLWLRGEQPLEVIQTNLRAASWLRMFEFQGKVAREHLGLILNIFDRNHDGWGEVLLAQGGYESMDISALEYSPTGFQPTGIKYAYGC
;
A
#
# COMPACT_ATOMS: atom_id res chain seq x y z
N MET A 1 21.06 42.38 35.36
CA MET A 1 20.77 41.16 36.14
C MET A 1 19.48 40.54 35.63
N ARG A 2 19.52 39.24 35.31
CA ARG A 2 18.42 38.29 34.96
C ARG A 2 17.74 38.49 33.59
N GLN A 3 18.02 37.68 32.56
CA GLN A 3 17.67 36.27 32.27
C GLN A 3 16.18 36.01 31.96
N ALA A 4 15.92 35.56 30.72
CA ALA A 4 15.03 34.46 30.27
C ALA A 4 14.46 34.80 28.87
N ALA A 5 15.01 34.23 27.78
CA ALA A 5 14.62 32.95 27.14
C ALA A 5 13.47 33.14 26.12
N LEU A 6 13.79 33.16 24.82
CA LEU A 6 13.68 31.99 23.90
C LEU A 6 12.24 31.49 23.73
N LEU A 7 11.61 31.83 22.61
CA LEU A 7 10.65 30.95 21.96
C LEU A 7 10.91 30.95 20.45
N ALA A 8 11.36 29.79 20.01
CA ALA A 8 11.72 29.45 18.64
C ALA A 8 10.48 29.04 17.83
N SER A 9 10.56 29.34 16.54
CA SER A 9 10.08 28.60 15.39
C SER A 9 9.07 27.46 15.61
N VAL A 10 7.85 27.66 15.09
CA VAL A 10 7.01 26.56 14.61
C VAL A 10 6.73 26.80 13.13
N ALA A 11 7.46 26.07 12.30
CA ALA A 11 7.19 25.86 10.89
C ALA A 11 6.88 24.37 10.68
N ALA A 12 6.00 24.09 9.71
CA ALA A 12 5.52 22.80 9.23
C ALA A 12 4.54 22.09 10.20
N ILE A 13 3.40 21.55 9.77
CA ILE A 13 3.12 20.85 8.52
C ILE A 13 1.72 21.26 8.04
N ALA A 14 1.67 21.74 6.79
CA ALA A 14 0.42 21.97 6.09
C ALA A 14 -0.36 20.64 6.02
N ALA A 15 -1.61 20.68 6.48
CA ALA A 15 -2.59 19.65 6.24
C ALA A 15 -2.82 19.53 4.73
N ALA A 16 -2.08 18.63 4.08
CA ALA A 16 -2.47 18.05 2.81
C ALA A 16 -3.61 17.05 3.08
N LEU A 17 -4.78 17.60 3.40
CA LEU A 17 -6.04 16.86 3.42
C LEU A 17 -6.94 17.49 2.38
N LEU A 18 -7.51 16.60 1.57
CA LEU A 18 -8.60 16.77 0.60
C LEU A 18 -8.11 16.91 -0.86
N THR A 19 -8.42 15.84 -1.60
CA THR A 19 -8.24 15.62 -3.04
C THR A 19 -6.85 15.16 -3.51
N ASP A 20 -6.44 13.98 -3.06
CA ASP A 20 -5.98 13.02 -4.08
C ASP A 20 -7.23 12.69 -4.89
N VAL A 21 -7.48 13.49 -5.93
CA VAL A 21 -8.29 13.07 -7.07
C VAL A 21 -7.78 11.68 -7.41
N THR A 22 -8.68 10.70 -7.53
CA THR A 22 -8.40 9.42 -8.19
C THR A 22 -7.63 9.76 -9.45
N VAL A 23 -6.31 9.54 -9.46
CA VAL A 23 -5.51 9.86 -10.63
C VAL A 23 -5.90 8.78 -11.65
N ALA A 24 -6.89 9.11 -12.46
CA ALA A 24 -7.21 8.38 -13.66
C ALA A 24 -5.98 8.50 -14.55
N GLY A 25 -5.29 7.37 -14.73
CA GLY A 25 -4.07 7.29 -15.52
C GLY A 25 -2.80 7.49 -14.72
N GLN A 26 -1.98 6.44 -14.65
CA GLN A 26 -0.57 6.61 -14.30
C GLN A 26 0.19 6.96 -15.57
N GLU A 27 0.72 8.17 -15.66
CA GLU A 27 1.67 8.50 -16.72
C GLU A 27 2.98 7.72 -16.51
N PRO A 28 3.67 7.31 -17.58
CA PRO A 28 4.97 6.68 -17.48
C PRO A 28 5.93 7.70 -16.88
N GLY A 29 6.20 7.58 -15.58
CA GLY A 29 7.26 8.36 -14.93
C GLY A 29 8.60 8.04 -15.59
N ALA A 30 9.53 8.99 -15.58
CA ALA A 30 10.91 8.78 -16.03
C ALA A 30 11.70 7.78 -15.16
N GLY A 31 11.03 7.07 -14.24
CA GLY A 31 11.64 6.08 -13.36
C GLY A 31 12.07 4.83 -14.11
N SER A 32 13.17 4.23 -13.65
CA SER A 32 13.66 2.93 -14.14
C SER A 32 12.97 1.74 -13.49
N ALA A 33 12.19 1.96 -12.42
CA ALA A 33 11.61 0.92 -11.58
C ALA A 33 10.07 0.97 -11.52
N PHE A 34 9.47 -0.21 -11.50
CA PHE A 34 8.03 -0.41 -11.64
C PHE A 34 7.54 -1.49 -10.68
N VAL A 35 6.28 -1.38 -10.26
CA VAL A 35 5.63 -2.49 -9.54
C VAL A 35 5.46 -3.65 -10.52
N ALA A 36 5.83 -4.84 -10.06
CA ALA A 36 5.67 -6.07 -10.81
C ALA A 36 4.96 -7.15 -10.00
N PHE A 37 4.31 -8.08 -10.70
CA PHE A 37 3.61 -9.19 -10.06
C PHE A 37 3.80 -10.50 -10.81
N ARG A 38 3.79 -11.61 -10.06
CA ARG A 38 3.91 -12.97 -10.59
C ARG A 38 2.73 -13.31 -11.48
N VAL A 39 3.03 -13.92 -12.62
CA VAL A 39 2.03 -14.50 -13.54
C VAL A 39 2.09 -16.02 -13.45
N ASP A 40 3.29 -16.59 -13.50
CA ASP A 40 3.50 -18.04 -13.41
C ASP A 40 4.82 -18.37 -12.67
N PHE A 41 5.42 -19.51 -13.00
CA PHE A 41 6.65 -19.98 -12.35
C PHE A 41 7.89 -19.14 -12.69
N ASN A 42 7.98 -18.56 -13.88
CA ASN A 42 9.18 -17.86 -14.37
C ASN A 42 8.89 -16.49 -15.01
N HIS A 43 7.64 -16.03 -15.00
CA HIS A 43 7.23 -14.74 -15.54
C HIS A 43 6.65 -13.81 -14.47
N VAL A 44 6.97 -12.53 -14.66
CA VAL A 44 6.33 -11.41 -13.97
C VAL A 44 5.86 -10.39 -14.99
N ILE A 45 4.85 -9.61 -14.63
CA ILE A 45 4.48 -8.41 -15.39
C ILE A 45 4.93 -7.19 -14.62
N ALA A 46 5.75 -6.35 -15.25
CA ALA A 46 6.05 -5.01 -14.79
C ALA A 46 5.08 -4.02 -15.44
N THR A 47 4.27 -3.32 -14.63
CA THR A 47 3.28 -2.37 -15.13
C THR A 47 3.86 -0.97 -15.19
N PHE A 48 3.86 -0.37 -16.38
CA PHE A 48 4.45 0.97 -16.59
C PHE A 48 3.41 2.03 -16.95
N LYS A 49 2.22 1.63 -17.40
CA LYS A 49 1.13 2.58 -17.68
C LYS A 49 -0.22 1.97 -17.34
N VAL A 50 -1.03 2.72 -16.60
CA VAL A 50 -2.47 2.46 -16.46
C VAL A 50 -3.18 3.53 -17.29
N MET A 51 -4.07 3.12 -18.17
CA MET A 51 -4.80 3.98 -19.09
C MET A 51 -6.13 4.42 -18.49
N ASP A 52 -6.64 5.55 -18.97
CA ASP A 52 -7.91 6.09 -18.53
C ASP A 52 -9.11 5.17 -18.87
N THR A 53 -10.20 5.30 -18.12
CA THR A 53 -11.40 4.44 -18.16
C THR A 53 -12.19 4.54 -19.48
N SER A 54 -11.85 5.50 -20.35
CA SER A 54 -12.55 5.75 -21.62
C SER A 54 -12.37 4.65 -22.66
N ALA A 55 -11.36 3.78 -22.52
CA ALA A 55 -11.15 2.66 -23.43
C ALA A 55 -11.95 1.41 -23.00
N LYS A 56 -12.76 0.86 -23.92
CA LYS A 56 -13.48 -0.41 -23.71
C LYS A 56 -12.49 -1.51 -23.28
N GLN A 57 -12.78 -2.18 -22.16
CA GLN A 57 -11.94 -3.28 -21.68
C GLN A 57 -11.89 -4.42 -22.70
N VAL A 58 -10.68 -4.92 -22.94
CA VAL A 58 -10.46 -6.06 -23.82
C VAL A 58 -10.64 -7.33 -23.02
N THR A 59 -11.62 -8.15 -23.38
CA THR A 59 -11.94 -9.40 -22.66
C THR A 59 -11.54 -10.65 -23.43
N ASP A 60 -11.27 -10.52 -24.73
CA ASP A 60 -10.82 -11.60 -25.59
C ASP A 60 -9.31 -11.85 -25.43
N GLY A 61 -8.91 -13.13 -25.44
CA GLY A 61 -7.49 -13.51 -25.43
C GLY A 61 -6.78 -13.31 -24.07
N LEU A 62 -7.54 -13.16 -22.98
CA LEU A 62 -6.96 -13.10 -21.63
C LEU A 62 -6.24 -14.41 -21.29
N SER A 63 -5.07 -14.29 -20.65
CA SER A 63 -4.32 -15.44 -20.16
C SER A 63 -5.13 -16.27 -19.16
N ALA A 64 -4.92 -17.59 -19.18
CA ALA A 64 -5.59 -18.54 -18.29
C ALA A 64 -4.91 -18.67 -16.91
N GLU A 65 -3.74 -18.08 -16.74
CA GLU A 65 -2.84 -18.32 -15.59
C GLU A 65 -3.36 -17.69 -14.28
N PRO A 66 -3.07 -18.33 -13.13
CA PRO A 66 -3.45 -17.80 -11.82
C PRO A 66 -2.59 -16.59 -11.47
N MET A 67 -3.22 -15.51 -11.00
CA MET A 67 -2.54 -14.23 -10.87
C MET A 67 -2.45 -13.76 -9.42
N ALA A 68 -1.47 -12.89 -9.18
CA ALA A 68 -1.45 -12.10 -7.95
C ALA A 68 -2.77 -11.34 -7.80
N ARG A 69 -3.33 -11.31 -6.58
CA ARG A 69 -4.66 -10.74 -6.28
C ARG A 69 -4.86 -9.31 -6.80
N PHE A 70 -3.82 -8.49 -6.74
CA PHE A 70 -3.84 -7.09 -7.17
C PHE A 70 -3.14 -6.88 -8.52
N GLY A 71 -2.79 -7.95 -9.23
CA GLY A 71 -2.33 -7.88 -10.62
C GLY A 71 -3.51 -7.95 -11.60
N TYR A 72 -3.23 -8.27 -12.86
CA TYR A 72 -4.25 -8.39 -13.91
C TYR A 72 -3.92 -9.45 -14.95
N ARG A 73 -4.95 -10.09 -15.50
CA ARG A 73 -4.82 -10.93 -16.69
C ARG A 73 -4.36 -10.12 -17.86
N TYR A 74 -3.43 -10.71 -18.62
CA TYR A 74 -2.80 -10.05 -19.74
C TYR A 74 -3.23 -10.65 -21.06
N PHE A 75 -3.07 -9.88 -22.12
CA PHE A 75 -3.42 -10.23 -23.49
C PHE A 75 -2.45 -9.55 -24.47
N ASP A 76 -2.50 -9.96 -25.73
CA ASP A 76 -1.74 -9.32 -26.81
C ASP A 76 -2.32 -7.94 -27.16
N PRO A 77 -1.58 -6.85 -26.91
CA PRO A 77 -2.15 -5.51 -27.03
C PRO A 77 -2.33 -5.11 -28.50
N PRO A 78 -3.36 -4.31 -28.82
CA PRO A 78 -3.56 -3.79 -30.17
C PRO A 78 -2.35 -2.94 -30.62
N ALA A 79 -2.17 -2.78 -31.93
CA ALA A 79 -0.99 -2.11 -32.51
C ALA A 79 -0.70 -0.71 -31.90
N PRO A 80 -1.69 0.18 -31.68
CA PRO A 80 -1.42 1.50 -31.10
C PRO A 80 -0.82 1.44 -29.68
N TRP A 81 -1.20 0.43 -28.88
CA TRP A 81 -0.65 0.25 -27.53
C TRP A 81 0.76 -0.31 -27.57
N ARG A 82 1.04 -1.20 -28.53
CA ARG A 82 2.41 -1.70 -28.78
C ARG A 82 3.33 -0.57 -29.19
N GLU A 83 2.89 0.31 -30.09
CA GLU A 83 3.65 1.49 -30.51
C GLU A 83 3.92 2.45 -29.34
N GLN A 84 2.90 2.70 -28.51
CA GLN A 84 3.06 3.51 -27.30
C GLN A 84 4.06 2.89 -26.30
N GLY A 85 3.98 1.58 -26.09
CA GLY A 85 4.90 0.84 -25.22
C GLY A 85 6.31 0.69 -25.80
N ALA A 86 6.46 0.66 -27.13
CA ALA A 86 7.74 0.44 -27.81
C ALA A 86 8.73 1.59 -27.62
N ALA A 87 8.23 2.81 -27.39
CA ALA A 87 9.06 3.96 -27.00
C ALA A 87 9.68 3.75 -25.61
N ALA A 88 8.96 3.04 -24.74
CA ALA A 88 9.43 2.72 -23.40
C ALA A 88 10.26 1.44 -23.37
N MET A 89 9.94 0.41 -24.15
CA MET A 89 10.48 -0.95 -23.99
C MET A 89 10.59 -1.74 -25.28
N ARG A 90 11.58 -2.65 -25.36
CA ARG A 90 11.77 -3.58 -26.46
C ARG A 90 11.93 -5.01 -25.95
N ALA A 91 11.55 -5.98 -26.78
CA ALA A 91 11.87 -7.38 -26.51
C ALA A 91 13.40 -7.54 -26.41
N GLY A 92 13.85 -8.33 -25.42
CA GLY A 92 15.26 -8.50 -25.06
C GLY A 92 15.83 -7.41 -24.15
N ASP A 93 15.07 -6.34 -23.83
CA ASP A 93 15.51 -5.38 -22.80
C ASP A 93 15.71 -6.11 -21.46
N ARG A 94 16.77 -5.75 -20.75
CA ARG A 94 17.21 -6.43 -19.52
C ARG A 94 16.66 -5.77 -18.26
N TRP A 95 16.35 -6.61 -17.29
CA TRP A 95 15.68 -6.23 -16.05
C TRP A 95 16.27 -6.93 -14.84
N LEU A 96 16.12 -6.29 -13.69
CA LEU A 96 16.30 -6.86 -12.37
C LEU A 96 14.95 -6.93 -11.67
N ILE A 97 14.60 -8.09 -11.17
CA ILE A 97 13.38 -8.33 -10.38
C ILE A 97 13.80 -8.46 -8.92
N HIS A 98 13.61 -7.40 -8.16
CA HIS A 98 13.81 -7.37 -6.72
C HIS A 98 12.68 -8.16 -6.05
N SER A 99 13.05 -9.15 -5.26
CA SER A 99 12.14 -10.20 -4.76
C SER A 99 12.12 -10.37 -3.25
N ALA A 100 13.19 -9.96 -2.57
CA ALA A 100 13.33 -9.89 -1.13
C ALA A 100 14.46 -8.90 -0.80
N PRO A 101 14.73 -8.58 0.48
CA PRO A 101 15.85 -7.73 0.87
C PRO A 101 17.18 -8.26 0.34
N GLY A 102 17.90 -7.42 -0.43
CA GLY A 102 19.13 -7.79 -1.11
C GLY A 102 18.99 -8.75 -2.29
N GLN A 103 17.82 -9.36 -2.52
CA GLN A 103 17.65 -10.43 -3.51
C GLN A 103 17.00 -9.96 -4.81
N ALA A 104 17.75 -10.09 -5.91
CA ALA A 104 17.31 -9.76 -7.25
C ALA A 104 17.57 -10.88 -8.28
N PHE A 105 16.64 -11.00 -9.22
CA PHE A 105 16.71 -11.94 -10.34
C PHE A 105 16.90 -11.20 -11.66
N GLN A 106 17.72 -11.73 -12.55
CA GLN A 106 17.84 -11.22 -13.91
C GLN A 106 16.64 -11.70 -14.74
N ALA A 107 16.12 -10.80 -15.56
CA ALA A 107 15.04 -11.10 -16.48
C ALA A 107 15.21 -10.36 -17.80
N GLU A 108 14.54 -10.85 -18.82
CA GLU A 108 14.47 -10.21 -20.13
C GLU A 108 13.02 -9.96 -20.51
N THR A 109 12.79 -8.86 -21.21
CA THR A 109 11.48 -8.56 -21.77
C THR A 109 11.19 -9.56 -22.88
N GLU A 110 10.14 -10.36 -22.71
CA GLU A 110 9.67 -11.22 -23.80
C GLU A 110 8.87 -10.39 -24.80
N ARG A 111 7.88 -9.64 -24.29
CA ARG A 111 7.00 -8.79 -25.10
C ARG A 111 6.25 -7.76 -24.26
N ILE A 112 5.69 -6.76 -24.94
CA ILE A 112 4.70 -5.83 -24.39
C ILE A 112 3.36 -6.55 -24.29
N VAL A 113 2.67 -6.38 -23.16
CA VAL A 113 1.35 -6.96 -22.89
C VAL A 113 0.34 -5.90 -22.48
N GLY A 114 -0.92 -6.09 -22.88
CA GLY A 114 -2.06 -5.34 -22.35
C GLY A 114 -2.67 -6.09 -21.18
N GLY A 115 -3.47 -5.42 -20.34
CA GLY A 115 -4.27 -6.08 -19.30
C GLY A 115 -5.35 -5.19 -18.71
N ASN A 116 -6.22 -5.77 -17.86
CA ASN A 116 -7.33 -5.04 -17.23
C ASN A 116 -7.07 -4.86 -15.73
N ALA A 117 -6.72 -3.63 -15.32
CA ALA A 117 -6.50 -3.24 -13.93
C ALA A 117 -7.77 -2.57 -13.37
N GLY A 118 -8.59 -3.31 -12.61
CA GLY A 118 -9.88 -2.80 -12.15
C GLY A 118 -10.83 -2.49 -13.32
N CYS A 119 -11.32 -1.25 -13.42
CA CYS A 119 -12.12 -0.78 -14.56
C CYS A 119 -11.27 -0.13 -15.68
N GLN A 120 -9.95 -0.15 -15.55
CA GLN A 120 -9.01 0.48 -16.47
C GLN A 120 -8.23 -0.57 -17.27
N ASN A 121 -7.68 -0.14 -18.40
CA ASN A 121 -6.70 -0.93 -19.14
C ASN A 121 -5.29 -0.58 -18.65
N ALA A 122 -4.35 -1.50 -18.79
CA ALA A 122 -2.95 -1.30 -18.43
C ALA A 122 -2.03 -1.82 -19.54
N ILE A 123 -0.86 -1.19 -19.65
CA ILE A 123 0.24 -1.66 -20.48
C ILE A 123 1.38 -2.04 -19.55
N GLY A 124 1.87 -3.26 -19.73
CA GLY A 124 3.01 -3.79 -19.01
C GLY A 124 3.94 -4.55 -19.93
N ALA A 125 4.97 -5.10 -19.33
CA ALA A 125 5.90 -5.98 -20.00
C ALA A 125 5.93 -7.33 -19.33
N LEU A 126 5.80 -8.38 -20.13
CA LEU A 126 6.02 -9.73 -19.68
C LEU A 126 7.52 -9.97 -19.62
N LEU A 127 8.04 -10.10 -18.40
CA LEU A 127 9.44 -10.35 -18.13
C LEU A 127 9.61 -11.82 -17.81
N ARG A 128 10.58 -12.46 -18.48
CA ARG A 128 10.97 -13.85 -18.23
C ARG A 128 12.27 -13.87 -17.45
N VAL A 129 12.26 -14.51 -16.28
CA VAL A 129 13.47 -14.76 -15.50
C VAL A 129 14.43 -15.62 -16.32
N VAL A 130 15.73 -15.29 -16.28
CA VAL A 130 16.74 -16.03 -17.03
C VAL A 130 16.76 -17.50 -16.62
N PRO A 131 16.95 -18.46 -17.55
CA PRO A 131 16.83 -19.89 -17.28
C PRO A 131 17.69 -20.37 -16.10
N GLU A 132 18.87 -19.79 -15.93
CA GLU A 132 19.84 -20.13 -14.88
C GLU A 132 19.32 -19.85 -13.45
N GLN A 133 18.32 -18.97 -13.31
CA GLN A 133 17.74 -18.60 -12.02
C GLN A 133 16.27 -19.03 -11.86
N SER A 134 15.70 -19.67 -12.88
CA SER A 134 14.27 -20.00 -12.95
C SER A 134 13.82 -20.93 -11.81
N ASP A 135 14.61 -21.96 -11.46
CA ASP A 135 14.26 -22.91 -10.41
C ASP A 135 14.18 -22.23 -9.04
N THR A 136 15.17 -21.40 -8.72
CA THR A 136 15.20 -20.61 -7.48
C THR A 136 14.03 -19.63 -7.42
N PHE A 137 13.74 -18.93 -8.51
CA PHE A 137 12.62 -17.99 -8.59
C PHE A 137 11.26 -18.70 -8.45
N THR A 138 11.12 -19.88 -9.04
CA THR A 138 9.92 -20.73 -8.96
C THR A 138 9.61 -21.12 -7.51
N GLY A 139 10.65 -21.36 -6.70
CA GLY A 139 10.51 -21.71 -5.29
C GLY A 139 10.07 -20.55 -4.37
N LEU A 140 10.07 -19.30 -4.85
CA LEU A 140 9.72 -18.15 -4.01
C LEU A 140 8.20 -18.05 -3.77
N PRO A 141 7.77 -17.85 -2.51
CA PRO A 141 6.35 -17.62 -2.20
C PRO A 141 5.87 -16.22 -2.62
N ALA A 142 6.80 -15.29 -2.89
CA ALA A 142 6.50 -13.91 -3.25
C ALA A 142 5.70 -13.83 -4.55
N LYS A 143 4.69 -12.95 -4.53
CA LYS A 143 3.81 -12.67 -5.68
C LYS A 143 3.95 -11.25 -6.23
N TYR A 144 4.63 -10.38 -5.50
CA TYR A 144 4.78 -8.97 -5.84
C TYR A 144 6.25 -8.59 -5.70
N PHE A 145 6.72 -7.78 -6.63
CA PHE A 145 8.12 -7.48 -6.87
C PHE A 145 8.29 -6.02 -7.25
N LEU A 146 9.53 -5.55 -7.25
CA LEU A 146 9.93 -4.35 -7.97
C LEU A 146 10.77 -4.78 -9.17
N ALA A 147 10.40 -4.34 -10.37
CA ALA A 147 11.15 -4.59 -11.58
C ALA A 147 11.87 -3.31 -12.00
N GLU A 148 13.17 -3.39 -12.18
CA GLU A 148 14.02 -2.27 -12.56
C GLU A 148 14.77 -2.57 -13.85
N ARG A 149 14.85 -1.57 -14.74
CA ARG A 149 15.63 -1.69 -15.98
C ARG A 149 17.11 -1.74 -15.65
N SER A 150 17.81 -2.71 -16.22
CA SER A 150 19.27 -2.81 -16.08
C SER A 150 19.97 -2.64 -17.42
N MET A 151 21.01 -1.80 -17.44
CA MET A 151 21.92 -1.69 -18.59
C MET A 151 23.10 -2.66 -18.51
N THR A 152 23.35 -3.29 -17.36
CA THR A 152 24.52 -4.15 -17.14
C THR A 152 24.12 -5.53 -16.64
N LEU A 153 24.73 -6.57 -17.24
CA LEU A 153 24.76 -7.92 -16.69
C LEU A 153 25.76 -7.91 -15.52
N GLN A 154 25.39 -7.31 -14.39
CA GLN A 154 26.11 -7.64 -13.17
C GLN A 154 25.55 -8.97 -12.66
N PRO A 155 26.37 -10.03 -12.54
CA PRO A 155 25.94 -11.24 -11.86
C PRO A 155 25.50 -10.81 -10.46
N SER A 156 24.31 -11.26 -10.02
CA SER A 156 23.88 -11.10 -8.64
C SER A 156 24.96 -11.73 -7.77
N LYS A 157 25.87 -10.92 -7.23
CA LYS A 157 26.84 -11.41 -6.25
C LYS A 157 26.00 -11.95 -5.10
N ALA A 158 26.28 -13.20 -4.70
CA ALA A 158 25.74 -13.75 -3.47
C ALA A 158 25.96 -12.72 -2.36
N GLU A 159 24.83 -12.31 -1.81
CA GLU A 159 24.58 -11.04 -1.15
C GLU A 159 25.41 -10.87 0.12
N LEU A 160 25.92 -9.66 0.34
CA LEU A 160 26.10 -9.19 1.72
C LEU A 160 24.71 -9.31 2.37
N GLY A 161 24.58 -10.15 3.41
CA GLY A 161 23.29 -10.37 4.05
C GLY A 161 22.65 -9.03 4.43
N SER A 162 21.43 -8.80 3.96
CA SER A 162 20.68 -7.58 4.31
C SER A 162 20.28 -7.62 5.78
N SER A 163 20.42 -6.49 6.48
CA SER A 163 19.84 -6.31 7.81
C SER A 163 18.33 -6.09 7.77
N VAL A 164 17.78 -5.85 6.58
CA VAL A 164 16.36 -5.66 6.34
C VAL A 164 15.67 -7.02 6.23
N GLY A 165 14.52 -7.16 6.87
CA GLY A 165 13.83 -8.45 6.91
C GLY A 165 12.55 -8.45 7.71
N ILE A 166 11.74 -9.49 7.52
CA ILE A 166 10.59 -9.77 8.38
C ILE A 166 11.11 -10.30 9.71
N ALA A 167 10.53 -9.82 10.81
CA ALA A 167 10.85 -10.25 12.16
C ALA A 167 9.60 -10.82 12.87
N PRO A 168 9.77 -11.80 13.77
CA PRO A 168 8.68 -12.20 14.66
C PRO A 168 8.20 -11.01 15.49
N SER A 169 6.89 -10.80 15.56
CA SER A 169 6.32 -9.77 16.42
C SER A 169 6.52 -10.13 17.90
N PRO A 170 6.91 -9.18 18.77
CA PRO A 170 7.01 -9.43 20.20
C PRO A 170 5.66 -9.90 20.76
N SER A 171 5.71 -10.88 21.66
CA SER A 171 4.52 -11.49 22.27
C SER A 171 4.45 -11.28 23.79
N THR A 172 5.35 -10.46 24.34
CA THR A 172 5.41 -10.17 25.77
C THR A 172 4.18 -9.38 26.22
N ALA A 173 3.82 -9.54 27.50
CA ALA A 173 2.69 -8.81 28.08
C ALA A 173 2.96 -7.30 28.14
N GLU A 174 4.23 -6.91 28.29
CA GLU A 174 4.71 -5.53 28.30
C GLU A 174 4.48 -4.86 26.95
N PHE A 175 4.90 -5.52 25.86
CA PHE A 175 4.68 -5.03 24.50
C PHE A 175 3.19 -4.91 24.20
N ARG A 176 2.39 -5.93 24.54
CA ARG A 176 0.93 -5.90 24.33
C ARG A 176 0.30 -4.70 25.05
N ARG A 177 0.64 -4.49 26.32
CA ARG A 177 0.14 -3.35 27.11
C ARG A 177 0.56 -2.01 26.51
N ALA A 178 1.82 -1.89 26.08
CA ALA A 178 2.30 -0.67 25.41
C ALA A 178 1.54 -0.40 24.11
N LEU A 179 1.33 -1.44 23.29
CA LEU A 179 0.60 -1.33 22.03
C LEU A 179 -0.85 -0.93 22.24
N GLU A 180 -1.57 -1.63 23.12
CA GLU A 180 -2.98 -1.33 23.41
C GLU A 180 -3.13 0.06 24.02
N SER A 181 -2.20 0.50 24.86
CA SER A 181 -2.15 1.87 25.37
C SER A 181 -1.98 2.88 24.24
N THR A 182 -1.07 2.65 23.29
CA THR A 182 -0.85 3.52 22.13
C THR A 182 -2.08 3.58 21.22
N LEU A 183 -2.71 2.43 20.95
CA LEU A 183 -3.92 2.35 20.13
C LEU A 183 -5.12 3.04 20.80
N ASN A 184 -5.32 2.85 22.10
CA ASN A 184 -6.38 3.55 22.84
C ASN A 184 -6.15 5.06 22.88
N ALA A 185 -4.90 5.51 23.07
CA ALA A 185 -4.55 6.91 23.00
C ALA A 185 -4.81 7.51 21.60
N LEU A 186 -4.51 6.76 20.53
CA LEU A 186 -4.88 7.15 19.17
C LEU A 186 -6.39 7.36 19.02
N LEU A 187 -7.20 6.38 19.45
CA LEU A 187 -8.66 6.47 19.35
C LEU A 187 -9.18 7.71 20.08
N VAL A 188 -8.78 7.92 21.33
CA VAL A 188 -9.22 9.07 22.14
C VAL A 188 -8.85 10.40 21.47
N ARG A 189 -7.65 10.48 20.90
CA ARG A 189 -7.15 11.69 20.24
C ARG A 189 -7.86 11.98 18.92
N GLU A 190 -8.07 10.97 18.08
CA GLU A 190 -8.48 11.16 16.68
C GLU A 190 -9.98 11.03 16.46
N LEU A 191 -10.69 10.24 17.29
CA LEU A 191 -12.13 10.03 17.14
C LEU A 191 -12.91 11.35 17.11
N PRO A 192 -12.70 12.32 18.02
CA PRO A 192 -13.46 13.57 18.00
C PRO A 192 -13.33 14.33 16.67
N ARG A 193 -12.12 14.36 16.10
CA ARG A 193 -11.87 15.02 14.81
C ARG A 193 -12.56 14.31 13.66
N VAL A 194 -12.43 12.97 13.59
CA VAL A 194 -13.10 12.16 12.56
C VAL A 194 -14.62 12.35 12.60
N LEU A 195 -15.21 12.44 13.79
CA LEU A 195 -16.65 12.68 13.95
C LEU A 195 -17.05 14.10 13.54
N ALA A 196 -16.26 15.10 13.91
CA ALA A 196 -16.51 16.49 13.51
C ALA A 196 -16.48 16.66 11.99
N ASP A 197 -15.48 16.07 11.32
CA ASP A 197 -15.33 16.12 9.87
C ASP A 197 -16.52 15.46 9.14
N ALA A 198 -17.07 14.38 9.70
CA ALA A 198 -18.19 13.64 9.12
C ALA A 198 -19.58 14.20 9.45
N ALA A 199 -19.70 15.09 10.43
CA ALA A 199 -20.98 15.59 10.94
C ALA A 199 -21.90 16.20 9.85
N PRO A 200 -21.40 17.02 8.90
CA PRO A 200 -22.25 17.59 7.85
C PRO A 200 -22.89 16.53 6.94
N GLU A 201 -22.16 15.48 6.60
CA GLU A 201 -22.66 14.40 5.74
C GLU A 201 -23.69 13.55 6.47
N LEU A 202 -23.43 13.20 7.73
CA LEU A 202 -24.38 12.45 8.56
C LEU A 202 -25.68 13.23 8.78
N ALA A 203 -25.60 14.54 9.02
CA ALA A 203 -26.77 15.40 9.14
C ALA A 203 -27.60 15.44 7.84
N ARG A 204 -26.93 15.52 6.68
CA ARG A 204 -27.58 15.45 5.36
C ARG A 204 -28.26 14.10 5.12
N ALA A 205 -27.60 12.99 5.50
CA ALA A 205 -28.16 11.66 5.37
C ALA A 205 -29.37 11.44 6.30
N ALA A 206 -29.32 11.99 7.52
CA ALA A 206 -30.40 11.93 8.51
C ALA A 206 -31.66 12.70 8.08
N SER A 207 -31.50 13.82 7.35
CA SER A 207 -32.61 14.63 6.81
C SER A 207 -33.04 14.21 5.40
N SER A 208 -32.37 13.24 4.77
CA SER A 208 -32.68 12.79 3.41
C SER A 208 -34.14 12.31 3.29
N PRO A 209 -34.86 12.59 2.18
CA PRO A 209 -36.19 12.02 1.93
C PRO A 209 -36.15 10.50 1.77
N VAL A 210 -34.98 9.92 1.53
CA VAL A 210 -34.77 8.50 1.29
C VAL A 210 -34.62 7.73 2.61
N ALA A 211 -35.55 6.81 2.88
CA ALA A 211 -35.65 6.10 4.16
C ALA A 211 -34.38 5.31 4.53
N TYR A 212 -33.73 4.66 3.57
CA TYR A 212 -32.51 3.88 3.86
C TYR A 212 -31.33 4.77 4.28
N ARG A 213 -31.21 5.99 3.74
CA ARG A 213 -30.17 6.96 4.14
C ARG A 213 -30.37 7.41 5.58
N ARG A 214 -31.61 7.74 5.96
CA ARG A 214 -31.96 8.08 7.35
C ARG A 214 -31.69 6.92 8.31
N SER A 215 -32.03 5.70 7.91
CA SER A 215 -31.78 4.51 8.73
C SER A 215 -30.29 4.22 8.89
N TRP A 216 -29.48 4.47 7.87
CA TRP A 216 -28.03 4.33 7.96
C TRP A 216 -27.46 5.40 8.91
N ALA A 217 -27.83 6.67 8.75
CA ALA A 217 -27.32 7.77 9.59
C ALA A 217 -27.60 7.55 11.09
N ARG A 218 -28.83 7.16 11.46
CA ARG A 218 -29.18 6.83 12.85
C ARG A 218 -28.34 5.69 13.43
N ARG A 219 -28.05 4.66 12.63
CA ARG A 219 -27.19 3.54 13.07
C ARG A 219 -25.76 3.99 13.25
N GLN A 220 -25.25 4.83 12.35
CA GLN A 220 -23.88 5.34 12.44
C GLN A 220 -23.71 6.23 13.68
N GLN A 221 -24.66 7.13 13.95
CA GLN A 221 -24.68 7.96 15.16
C GLN A 221 -24.67 7.12 16.43
N ALA A 222 -25.49 6.05 16.51
CA ALA A 222 -25.50 5.17 17.67
C ALA A 222 -24.15 4.44 17.89
N ILE A 223 -23.45 4.08 16.80
CA ILE A 223 -22.09 3.52 16.87
C ILE A 223 -21.10 4.58 17.36
N ASP A 224 -21.16 5.80 16.82
CA ASP A 224 -20.27 6.90 17.18
C ASP A 224 -20.43 7.29 18.66
N GLU A 225 -21.66 7.40 19.16
CA GLU A 225 -21.96 7.65 20.59
C GLU A 225 -21.42 6.53 21.48
N ALA A 226 -21.56 5.27 21.05
CA ALA A 226 -21.02 4.13 21.78
C ALA A 226 -19.48 4.14 21.82
N MET A 227 -18.83 4.47 20.71
CA MET A 227 -17.38 4.64 20.62
C MET A 227 -16.88 5.76 21.53
N GLN A 228 -17.54 6.92 21.54
CA GLN A 228 -17.23 8.04 22.43
C GLN A 228 -17.39 7.67 23.91
N SER A 229 -18.34 6.79 24.22
CA SER A 229 -18.59 6.28 25.57
C SER A 229 -17.61 5.16 25.98
N GLY A 230 -16.60 4.85 25.16
CA GLY A 230 -15.61 3.80 25.46
C GLY A 230 -16.13 2.37 25.32
N ARG A 231 -17.24 2.14 24.61
CA ARG A 231 -17.82 0.79 24.42
C ARG A 231 -17.27 0.05 23.20
N GLY A 232 -16.22 0.56 22.58
CA GLY A 232 -15.57 -0.06 21.42
C GLY A 232 -14.66 -1.22 21.84
N GLU A 233 -14.84 -2.37 21.22
CA GLU A 233 -13.96 -3.53 21.37
C GLU A 233 -12.83 -3.45 20.33
N LEU A 234 -11.58 -3.40 20.81
CA LEU A 234 -10.39 -3.33 19.97
C LEU A 234 -9.98 -4.72 19.47
N THR A 235 -9.71 -4.81 18.17
CA THR A 235 -9.03 -5.96 17.52
C THR A 235 -7.91 -5.42 16.63
N TYR A 236 -6.81 -6.16 16.51
CA TYR A 236 -5.69 -5.74 15.67
C TYR A 236 -4.87 -6.91 15.15
N ASP A 237 -4.11 -6.65 14.09
CA ASP A 237 -3.04 -7.51 13.60
C ASP A 237 -1.74 -6.72 13.44
N ILE A 238 -0.61 -7.42 13.56
CA ILE A 238 0.73 -6.83 13.59
C ILE A 238 1.66 -7.62 12.67
N GLN A 239 2.42 -6.90 11.86
CA GLN A 239 3.58 -7.43 11.14
C GLN A 239 4.81 -6.63 11.56
N SER A 240 5.92 -7.32 11.84
CA SER A 240 7.14 -6.69 12.35
C SER A 240 8.29 -6.86 11.38
N PHE A 241 9.13 -5.84 11.31
CA PHE A 241 10.18 -5.73 10.32
C PHE A 241 11.44 -5.10 10.93
N ARG A 242 12.60 -5.50 10.44
CA ARG A 242 13.83 -4.71 10.53
C ARG A 242 13.92 -3.94 9.21
N LEU A 243 13.87 -2.61 9.27
CA LEU A 243 13.92 -1.74 8.09
C LEU A 243 15.01 -0.66 8.20
N ALA A 244 15.85 -0.72 9.24
CA ALA A 244 16.89 0.26 9.47
C ALA A 244 18.18 -0.41 9.98
N PRO A 245 19.35 0.22 9.77
CA PRO A 245 20.64 -0.33 10.20
C PRO A 245 20.79 -0.53 11.71
N ASP A 246 20.02 0.20 12.52
CA ASP A 246 20.06 0.07 13.98
C ASP A 246 19.37 -1.20 14.51
N GLY A 247 18.67 -1.93 13.62
CA GLY A 247 18.01 -3.18 13.93
C GLY A 247 16.80 -3.05 14.86
N VAL A 248 16.34 -1.83 15.16
CA VAL A 248 15.13 -1.59 15.95
C VAL A 248 13.91 -2.00 15.12
N LEU A 249 12.98 -2.72 15.75
CA LEU A 249 11.80 -3.21 15.06
C LEU A 249 10.85 -2.08 14.69
N LEU A 250 10.33 -2.17 13.47
CA LEU A 250 9.16 -1.43 13.02
C LEU A 250 7.96 -2.38 12.94
N HIS A 251 6.82 -1.91 13.44
CA HIS A 251 5.58 -2.67 13.48
C HIS A 251 4.53 -1.98 12.61
N PHE A 252 4.04 -2.68 11.59
CA PHE A 252 2.84 -2.27 10.86
C PHE A 252 1.62 -2.86 11.56
N VAL A 253 0.76 -2.00 12.11
CA VAL A 253 -0.42 -2.37 12.88
C VAL A 253 -1.66 -1.96 12.14
N ARG A 254 -2.62 -2.89 12.01
CA ARG A 254 -3.98 -2.59 11.57
C ARG A 254 -4.91 -2.80 12.74
N ALA A 255 -5.64 -1.76 13.13
CA ALA A 255 -6.51 -1.78 14.29
C ALA A 255 -7.94 -1.41 13.91
N GLU A 256 -8.89 -2.15 14.47
CA GLU A 256 -10.32 -1.95 14.30
C GLU A 256 -11.00 -1.93 15.67
N TRP A 257 -11.86 -0.95 15.89
CA TRP A 257 -12.74 -0.90 17.04
C TRP A 257 -14.15 -1.16 16.60
N THR A 258 -14.83 -2.10 17.26
CA THR A 258 -16.18 -2.50 16.90
C THR A 258 -17.16 -2.30 18.04
N VAL A 259 -18.41 -1.98 17.68
CA VAL A 259 -19.55 -1.91 18.60
C VAL A 259 -20.61 -2.86 18.07
N HIS A 260 -21.01 -3.85 18.85
CA HIS A 260 -21.96 -4.89 18.43
C HIS A 260 -21.60 -5.53 17.08
N ARG A 261 -20.31 -5.87 16.88
CA ARG A 261 -19.74 -6.44 15.64
C ARG A 261 -19.80 -5.53 14.40
N ARG A 262 -20.01 -4.22 14.57
CA ARG A 262 -19.93 -3.23 13.50
C ARG A 262 -18.71 -2.34 13.71
N GLN A 263 -18.00 -2.03 12.64
CA GLN A 263 -16.81 -1.17 12.73
C GLN A 263 -17.23 0.25 13.10
N GLY A 264 -16.70 0.73 14.23
CA GLY A 264 -16.86 2.09 14.71
C GLY A 264 -15.63 2.95 14.42
N PHE A 265 -14.43 2.37 14.42
CA PHE A 265 -13.21 3.10 14.06
C PHE A 265 -12.21 2.11 13.47
N ALA A 266 -11.39 2.56 12.51
CA ALA A 266 -10.36 1.71 11.93
C ALA A 266 -9.18 2.56 11.47
N ALA A 267 -7.96 2.10 11.75
CA ALA A 267 -6.74 2.82 11.43
C ALA A 267 -5.58 1.85 11.17
N SER A 268 -4.58 2.32 10.45
CA SER A 268 -3.28 1.65 10.39
C SER A 268 -2.16 2.56 10.84
N LEU A 269 -1.12 1.96 11.42
CA LEU A 269 0.00 2.67 12.03
C LEU A 269 1.32 1.99 11.67
N TRP A 270 2.36 2.80 11.58
CA TRP A 270 3.73 2.36 11.73
C TRP A 270 4.23 2.77 13.10
N LEU A 271 4.70 1.80 13.88
CA LEU A 271 5.28 2.00 15.20
C LEU A 271 6.74 1.56 15.21
N ARG A 272 7.59 2.20 16.02
CA ARG A 272 9.00 1.81 16.20
C ARG A 272 9.28 1.46 17.66
N GLY A 273 10.11 0.43 17.85
CA GLY A 273 10.55 -0.05 19.17
C GLY A 273 9.56 -1.03 19.81
N GLU A 274 9.86 -1.46 21.04
CA GLU A 274 8.99 -2.38 21.79
C GLU A 274 8.42 -1.74 23.06
N GLN A 275 9.24 -0.94 23.75
CA GLN A 275 8.85 -0.18 24.93
C GLN A 275 9.87 0.95 25.21
N PRO A 276 9.51 2.24 25.05
CA PRO A 276 8.23 2.75 24.57
C PRO A 276 8.02 2.49 23.07
N LEU A 277 6.76 2.53 22.63
CA LEU A 277 6.40 2.52 21.21
C LEU A 277 6.30 3.96 20.69
N GLU A 278 7.07 4.27 19.67
CA GLU A 278 7.00 5.54 18.95
C GLU A 278 6.05 5.43 17.76
N VAL A 279 5.16 6.40 17.57
CA VAL A 279 4.28 6.45 16.39
C VAL A 279 5.02 7.17 15.26
N ILE A 280 5.38 6.44 14.20
CA ILE A 280 6.08 6.98 13.03
C ILE A 280 5.07 7.58 12.04
N GLN A 281 3.99 6.84 11.76
CA GLN A 281 2.98 7.26 10.81
C GLN A 281 1.62 6.69 11.21
N THR A 282 0.55 7.44 10.92
CA THR A 282 -0.84 7.02 11.12
C THR A 282 -1.64 7.27 9.86
N ASN A 283 -2.43 6.28 9.43
CA ASN A 283 -3.43 6.43 8.38
C ASN A 283 -4.84 6.27 8.98
N LEU A 284 -5.63 7.34 8.91
CA LEU A 284 -6.99 7.43 9.44
C LEU A 284 -8.07 7.42 8.35
N ARG A 285 -7.69 7.21 7.10
CA ARG A 285 -8.63 7.31 5.96
C ARG A 285 -9.80 6.32 6.10
N ALA A 286 -9.52 5.11 6.57
CA ALA A 286 -10.53 4.11 6.86
C ALA A 286 -11.52 4.56 7.96
N ALA A 287 -11.08 5.28 8.99
CA ALA A 287 -11.96 5.84 10.01
C ALA A 287 -12.95 6.85 9.41
N SER A 288 -12.48 7.72 8.51
CA SER A 288 -13.34 8.66 7.77
C SER A 288 -14.33 7.93 6.86
N TRP A 289 -13.85 6.94 6.09
CA TRP A 289 -14.70 6.17 5.16
C TRP A 289 -15.83 5.40 5.83
N LEU A 290 -15.66 4.94 7.08
CA LEU A 290 -16.75 4.34 7.84
C LEU A 290 -17.98 5.28 7.99
N ARG A 291 -17.80 6.60 7.88
CA ARG A 291 -18.87 7.60 7.91
C ARG A 291 -19.32 8.08 6.54
N MET A 292 -18.76 7.55 5.46
CA MET A 292 -19.30 7.79 4.12
C MET A 292 -20.41 6.78 3.85
N PHE A 293 -21.52 7.25 3.30
CA PHE A 293 -22.69 6.40 3.06
C PHE A 293 -22.35 5.19 2.18
N GLU A 294 -21.45 5.36 1.22
CA GLU A 294 -21.08 4.39 0.19
C GLU A 294 -20.36 3.16 0.78
N PHE A 295 -19.64 3.32 1.87
CA PHE A 295 -19.01 2.20 2.61
C PHE A 295 -19.96 1.50 3.56
N GLN A 296 -21.14 2.07 3.81
CA GLN A 296 -22.18 1.49 4.66
C GLN A 296 -21.70 1.06 6.07
N GLY A 297 -20.72 1.79 6.62
CA GLY A 297 -20.13 1.47 7.94
C GLY A 297 -19.24 0.22 7.94
N LYS A 298 -18.67 -0.14 6.78
CA LYS A 298 -17.73 -1.25 6.66
C LYS A 298 -16.56 -0.91 5.73
N VAL A 299 -15.35 -1.18 6.20
CA VAL A 299 -14.12 -1.13 5.41
C VAL A 299 -13.47 -2.51 5.40
N ALA A 300 -12.99 -2.93 4.23
CA ALA A 300 -12.16 -4.11 4.07
C ALA A 300 -10.72 -3.89 4.56
N ARG A 301 -10.02 -5.01 4.84
CA ARG A 301 -8.62 -5.01 5.31
C ARG A 301 -7.66 -4.28 4.37
N GLU A 302 -7.91 -4.30 3.06
CA GLU A 302 -7.10 -3.60 2.07
C GLU A 302 -7.14 -2.07 2.22
N HIS A 303 -8.23 -1.50 2.75
CA HIS A 303 -8.29 -0.07 3.09
C HIS A 303 -7.37 0.31 4.25
N LEU A 304 -6.99 -0.65 5.09
CA LEU A 304 -6.03 -0.47 6.18
C LEU A 304 -4.58 -0.70 5.73
N GLY A 305 -4.37 -1.08 4.46
CA GLY A 305 -3.05 -1.36 3.90
C GLY A 305 -2.63 -2.83 4.03
N LEU A 306 -1.86 -3.31 3.07
CA LEU A 306 -1.31 -4.67 3.02
C LEU A 306 0.16 -4.58 2.61
N ILE A 307 1.05 -5.08 3.46
CA ILE A 307 2.46 -5.24 3.10
C ILE A 307 2.56 -6.41 2.13
N LEU A 308 2.99 -6.14 0.92
CA LEU A 308 3.09 -7.12 -0.16
C LEU A 308 4.50 -7.72 -0.24
N ASN A 309 5.52 -6.91 0.00
CA ASN A 309 6.91 -7.32 0.05
C ASN A 309 7.78 -6.24 0.73
N ILE A 310 9.02 -6.57 1.05
CA ILE A 310 10.05 -5.64 1.53
C ILE A 310 11.35 -5.84 0.75
N PHE A 311 12.14 -4.78 0.63
CA PHE A 311 13.36 -4.75 -0.15
C PHE A 311 14.47 -3.95 0.56
N ASP A 312 15.69 -4.15 0.07
CA ASP A 312 16.89 -3.37 0.38
C ASP A 312 17.66 -3.31 -0.94
N ARG A 313 17.09 -2.57 -1.91
CA ARG A 313 17.49 -2.67 -3.33
C ARG A 313 18.89 -2.15 -3.59
N ASN A 314 19.33 -1.20 -2.78
CA ASN A 314 20.63 -0.54 -2.89
C ASN A 314 21.65 -1.04 -1.83
N HIS A 315 21.27 -1.99 -0.98
CA HIS A 315 22.10 -2.57 0.07
C HIS A 315 22.64 -1.55 1.08
N ASP A 316 21.88 -0.49 1.37
CA ASP A 316 22.26 0.51 2.36
C ASP A 316 21.75 0.19 3.78
N GLY A 317 20.95 -0.88 3.91
CA GLY A 317 20.36 -1.33 5.16
C GLY A 317 19.08 -0.59 5.56
N TRP A 318 18.60 0.34 4.73
CA TRP A 318 17.29 0.97 4.85
C TRP A 318 16.27 0.23 3.99
N GLY A 319 15.18 -0.19 4.63
CA GLY A 319 14.19 -1.04 4.00
C GLY A 319 13.18 -0.25 3.19
N GLU A 320 12.86 -0.75 2.00
CA GLU A 320 11.70 -0.31 1.23
C GLU A 320 10.56 -1.29 1.40
N VAL A 321 9.33 -0.78 1.43
CA VAL A 321 8.12 -1.55 1.68
C VAL A 321 7.16 -1.37 0.52
N LEU A 322 6.73 -2.48 -0.09
CA LEU A 322 5.66 -2.48 -1.07
C LEU A 322 4.32 -2.56 -0.35
N LEU A 323 3.58 -1.46 -0.33
CA LEU A 323 2.30 -1.34 0.36
C LEU A 323 1.17 -1.28 -0.67
N ALA A 324 0.18 -2.18 -0.55
CA ALA A 324 -1.10 -2.05 -1.23
C ALA A 324 -2.13 -1.38 -0.31
N GLN A 325 -2.88 -0.42 -0.81
CA GLN A 325 -3.91 0.31 -0.09
C GLN A 325 -5.14 0.51 -0.96
N GLY A 326 -6.29 0.00 -0.50
CA GLY A 326 -7.58 0.24 -1.14
C GLY A 326 -8.02 1.69 -0.99
N GLY A 327 -8.61 2.22 -2.06
CA GLY A 327 -9.26 3.52 -2.19
C GLY A 327 -10.79 3.42 -2.20
N TYR A 328 -11.47 4.56 -2.35
CA TYR A 328 -12.86 4.57 -2.79
C TYR A 328 -12.86 4.17 -4.27
N GLU A 329 -13.32 2.95 -4.57
CA GLU A 329 -13.35 2.34 -5.91
C GLU A 329 -11.98 2.19 -6.61
N SER A 330 -10.88 2.31 -5.85
CA SER A 330 -9.52 2.26 -6.38
C SER A 330 -8.60 1.36 -5.55
N MET A 331 -7.43 1.05 -6.10
CA MET A 331 -6.34 0.37 -5.41
C MET A 331 -5.04 1.09 -5.76
N ASP A 332 -4.19 1.28 -4.76
CA ASP A 332 -2.84 1.82 -4.90
C ASP A 332 -1.84 0.77 -4.41
N ILE A 333 -0.79 0.51 -5.18
CA ILE A 333 0.40 -0.22 -4.75
C ILE A 333 1.57 0.75 -4.89
N SER A 334 2.25 1.06 -3.80
CA SER A 334 3.38 1.98 -3.80
C SER A 334 4.54 1.45 -2.99
N ALA A 335 5.76 1.75 -3.44
CA ALA A 335 6.96 1.48 -2.66
C ALA A 335 7.33 2.69 -1.81
N LEU A 336 7.46 2.47 -0.51
CA LEU A 336 7.84 3.48 0.48
C LEU A 336 9.21 3.11 1.06
N GLU A 337 10.12 4.07 1.12
CA GLU A 337 11.43 3.89 1.74
C GLU A 337 11.37 4.36 3.19
N TYR A 338 11.87 3.54 4.12
CA TYR A 338 12.01 3.97 5.51
C TYR A 338 13.31 4.76 5.69
N SER A 339 13.25 5.88 6.40
CA SER A 339 14.40 6.74 6.69
C SER A 339 14.33 7.29 8.12
N PRO A 340 15.36 8.01 8.61
CA PRO A 340 15.31 8.65 9.94
C PRO A 340 14.13 9.61 10.13
N THR A 341 13.58 10.18 9.05
CA THR A 341 12.43 11.10 9.10
C THR A 341 11.08 10.40 8.89
N GLY A 342 11.06 9.07 8.82
CA GLY A 342 9.87 8.27 8.54
C GLY A 342 9.83 7.73 7.12
N PHE A 343 8.65 7.26 6.70
CA PHE A 343 8.43 6.72 5.35
C PHE A 343 8.35 7.83 4.32
N GLN A 344 9.08 7.66 3.21
CA GLN A 344 9.07 8.57 2.07
C GLN A 344 8.63 7.81 0.80
N PRO A 345 7.89 8.46 -0.11
CA PRO A 345 7.52 7.84 -1.38
C PRO A 345 8.75 7.71 -2.28
N THR A 346 8.99 6.53 -2.85
CA THR A 346 10.05 6.32 -3.85
C THR A 346 9.68 6.82 -5.25
N GLY A 347 8.40 7.15 -5.47
CA GLY A 347 7.82 7.42 -6.78
C GLY A 347 7.42 6.16 -7.55
N ILE A 348 7.78 4.97 -7.08
CA ILE A 348 7.35 3.71 -7.69
C ILE A 348 5.94 3.39 -7.21
N LYS A 349 5.00 3.39 -8.16
CA LYS A 349 3.57 3.22 -7.90
C LYS A 349 2.92 2.44 -9.03
N TYR A 350 1.84 1.75 -8.69
CA TYR A 350 0.87 1.16 -9.59
C TYR A 350 -0.51 1.36 -8.96
N ALA A 351 -1.35 2.16 -9.59
CA ALA A 351 -2.70 2.43 -9.10
C ALA A 351 -3.73 2.34 -10.21
N TYR A 352 -4.92 1.89 -9.86
CA TYR A 352 -6.05 1.75 -10.76
C TYR A 352 -7.37 1.98 -10.02
N GLY A 353 -8.44 2.20 -10.77
CA GLY A 353 -9.76 2.32 -10.17
C GLY A 353 -10.93 2.09 -11.12
N CYS A 354 -12.10 2.36 -10.55
CA CYS A 354 -13.40 2.59 -11.14
C CYS A 354 -13.84 3.99 -10.62
#